data_AF-A0A0Q6QTM7-F1
#
_entry.id   AF-A0A0Q6QTM7-F1
#
_cell.length_a   1.000
_cell.length_b   1.000
_cell.length_c   1.000
_cell.angle_alpha   90.00
_cell.angle_beta   90.00
_cell.angle_gamma   90.00
#
_symmetry.space_group_name_H-M   'P 1'
#
loop_
_entity.id
_entity.type
_entity.pdbx_description
1 polymer ?
#
loop_
_entity_poly.entity_id
_entity_poly.type
_entity_poly.pdbx_seq_one_letter_code
_entity_poly.pdbx_strand_id
1 'polypeptide(L)'
;MTHATRPKDWYDIGKDQGIRAGRRGVEVQRHQSDFVNEDENAAWIDGVLEGVLSVGARIAAVTSVQDVMPGSKGGIIQVIMVERLG
;
A
#
# COMPACT_ATOMS: atom_id res chain seq x y z
N MET A 1 4.11 1.45 33.13
CA MET A 1 3.65 2.18 31.93
C MET A 1 4.12 1.40 30.71
N THR A 2 3.28 0.54 30.17
CA THR A 2 3.57 -0.22 28.94
C THR A 2 3.10 0.61 27.75
N HIS A 3 4.00 0.94 26.83
CA HIS A 3 3.60 1.45 25.52
C HIS A 3 2.87 0.32 24.79
N ALA A 4 1.53 0.28 24.94
CA ALA A 4 0.69 -0.40 23.97
C ALA A 4 0.82 0.38 22.66
N THR A 5 1.74 -0.04 21.81
CA THR A 5 1.75 0.34 20.39
C THR A 5 0.35 0.05 19.87
N ARG A 6 -0.38 1.11 19.48
CA ARG A 6 -1.71 0.95 18.87
C ARG A 6 -1.61 -0.06 17.73
N PRO A 7 -2.63 -0.91 17.51
CA PRO A 7 -2.71 -1.71 16.31
C PRO A 7 -2.41 -0.82 15.11
N LYS A 8 -1.56 -1.32 14.22
CA LYS A 8 -1.19 -0.61 13.00
C LYS A 8 -2.45 -0.48 12.16
N ASP A 9 -3.01 0.72 12.04
CA ASP A 9 -4.18 0.94 11.19
C ASP A 9 -3.73 0.87 9.72
N TRP A 10 -3.93 -0.30 9.13
CA TRP A 10 -3.51 -0.59 7.77
C TRP A 10 -4.23 0.28 6.74
N TYR A 11 -5.47 0.63 7.02
CA TYR A 11 -6.26 1.50 6.17
C TYR A 11 -5.68 2.93 6.14
N ASP A 12 -5.42 3.53 7.31
CA ASP A 12 -4.83 4.88 7.36
C ASP A 12 -3.45 4.93 6.67
N ILE A 13 -2.64 3.88 6.88
CA ILE A 13 -1.33 3.75 6.24
C ILE A 13 -1.45 3.61 4.73
N GLY A 14 -2.42 2.82 4.26
CA GLY A 14 -2.75 2.68 2.85
C GLY A 14 -3.16 4.03 2.25
N LYS A 15 -4.05 4.75 2.93
CA LYS A 15 -4.56 6.07 2.52
C LYS A 15 -3.44 7.10 2.37
N ASP A 16 -2.55 7.19 3.34
CA ASP A 16 -1.39 8.09 3.25
C ASP A 16 -0.42 7.71 2.12
N GLN A 17 -0.28 6.42 1.82
CA GLN A 17 0.51 5.96 0.67
C GLN A 17 -0.18 6.30 -0.66
N GLY A 18 -1.48 6.06 -0.76
CA GLY A 18 -2.30 6.38 -1.92
C GLY A 18 -2.29 7.88 -2.25
N ILE A 19 -2.46 8.75 -1.25
CA ILE A 19 -2.38 10.22 -1.42
C ILE A 19 -1.01 10.62 -1.98
N ARG A 20 0.08 10.08 -1.40
CA ARG A 20 1.45 10.40 -1.84
C ARG A 20 1.70 9.91 -3.27
N ALA A 21 1.25 8.71 -3.59
CA ALA A 21 1.39 8.14 -4.92
C ALA A 21 0.55 8.90 -5.96
N GLY A 22 -0.71 9.22 -5.65
CA GLY A 22 -1.59 9.98 -6.52
C GLY A 22 -1.06 11.38 -6.86
N ARG A 23 -0.49 12.08 -5.87
CA ARG A 23 0.14 13.40 -6.11
C ARG A 23 1.38 13.33 -7.02
N ARG A 24 2.09 12.20 -7.03
CA ARG A 24 3.37 12.04 -7.72
C ARG A 24 3.27 11.22 -9.02
N GLY A 25 2.20 10.47 -9.22
CA GLY A 25 2.08 9.51 -10.33
C GLY A 25 3.09 8.37 -10.22
N VAL A 26 3.24 7.79 -9.03
CA VAL A 26 4.20 6.71 -8.74
C VAL A 26 3.47 5.48 -8.19
N GLU A 27 4.21 4.40 -7.96
CA GLU A 27 3.67 3.18 -7.38
C GLU A 27 3.58 3.21 -5.85
N VAL A 28 2.70 2.36 -5.33
CA VAL A 28 2.65 1.95 -3.92
C VAL A 28 3.06 0.49 -3.84
N GLN A 29 3.94 0.15 -2.90
CA GLN A 29 4.41 -1.24 -2.70
C GLN A 29 4.27 -1.69 -1.25
N ARG A 30 3.98 -2.99 -1.05
CA ARG A 30 3.97 -3.64 0.27
C ARG A 30 4.24 -5.14 0.16
N HIS A 31 4.99 -5.68 1.11
CA HIS A 31 5.15 -7.13 1.23
C HIS A 31 3.86 -7.74 1.79
N GLN A 32 3.39 -8.84 1.19
CA GLN A 32 2.26 -9.59 1.75
C GLN A 32 2.55 -10.12 3.16
N SER A 33 3.81 -10.43 3.46
CA SER A 33 4.26 -10.86 4.79
C SER A 33 4.25 -9.76 5.85
N ASP A 34 3.97 -8.50 5.47
CA ASP A 34 3.76 -7.45 6.46
C ASP A 34 2.39 -7.58 7.15
N PHE A 35 1.42 -8.27 6.54
CA PHE A 35 0.06 -8.44 7.06
C PHE A 35 -0.06 -9.73 7.87
N VAL A 36 -0.85 -9.68 8.94
CA VAL A 36 -1.19 -10.87 9.74
C VAL A 36 -2.20 -11.76 9.01
N ASN A 37 -3.11 -11.17 8.24
CA ASN A 37 -4.17 -11.88 7.53
C ASN A 37 -4.68 -11.10 6.29
N GLU A 38 -5.64 -11.69 5.59
CA GLU A 38 -6.25 -11.10 4.39
C GLU A 38 -7.06 -9.83 4.70
N ASP A 39 -7.67 -9.72 5.88
CA ASP A 39 -8.44 -8.52 6.27
C ASP A 39 -7.54 -7.29 6.42
N GLU A 40 -6.34 -7.45 7.01
CA GLU A 40 -5.34 -6.39 7.11
C GLU A 40 -4.82 -5.95 5.72
N ASN A 41 -4.63 -6.92 4.83
CA ASN A 41 -4.25 -6.67 3.45
C ASN A 41 -5.35 -5.89 2.70
N ALA A 42 -6.60 -6.33 2.83
CA ALA A 42 -7.76 -5.66 2.23
C ALA A 42 -7.91 -4.23 2.76
N ALA A 43 -7.81 -4.03 4.09
CA ALA A 43 -7.87 -2.71 4.71
C ALA A 43 -6.80 -1.77 4.13
N TRP A 44 -5.58 -2.27 3.94
CA TRP A 44 -4.52 -1.49 3.29
C TRP A 44 -4.83 -1.13 1.83
N ILE A 45 -5.32 -2.08 1.02
CA ILE A 45 -5.71 -1.82 -0.37
C ILE A 45 -6.84 -0.78 -0.43
N ASP A 46 -7.87 -0.90 0.40
CA ASP A 46 -8.99 0.04 0.48
C ASP A 46 -8.51 1.45 0.83
N GLY A 47 -7.60 1.55 1.80
CA GLY A 47 -6.92 2.79 2.14
C GLY A 47 -6.20 3.37 0.93
N VAL A 48 -5.36 2.59 0.24
CA VAL A 48 -4.64 3.06 -0.97
C VAL A 48 -5.61 3.57 -2.02
N LEU A 49 -6.68 2.83 -2.30
CA LEU A 49 -7.69 3.21 -3.29
C LEU A 49 -8.33 4.56 -2.93
N GLU A 50 -8.81 4.73 -1.70
CA GLU A 50 -9.40 5.99 -1.27
C GLU A 50 -8.38 7.14 -1.34
N GLY A 51 -7.15 6.90 -0.87
CA GLY A 51 -6.10 7.90 -0.90
C GLY A 51 -5.80 8.40 -2.32
N VAL A 52 -5.69 7.48 -3.28
CA VAL A 52 -5.50 7.80 -4.71
C VAL A 52 -6.66 8.62 -5.26
N LEU A 53 -7.90 8.17 -5.03
CA LEU A 53 -9.10 8.84 -5.56
C LEU A 53 -9.31 10.23 -4.93
N SER A 54 -8.98 10.40 -3.65
CA SER A 54 -9.16 11.67 -2.92
C SER A 54 -8.36 12.85 -3.51
N VAL A 55 -7.29 12.56 -4.24
CA VAL A 55 -6.45 13.57 -4.91
C VAL A 55 -6.69 13.64 -6.42
N GLY A 56 -7.77 13.03 -6.91
CA GLY A 56 -8.13 13.02 -8.33
C GLY A 56 -7.19 12.19 -9.21
N ALA A 57 -6.42 11.26 -8.63
CA ALA A 57 -5.60 10.32 -9.38
C ALA A 57 -6.38 9.02 -9.67
N ARG A 58 -5.80 8.12 -10.47
CA ARG A 58 -6.36 6.79 -10.73
C ARG A 58 -5.36 5.67 -10.52
N ILE A 59 -5.86 4.49 -10.17
CA ILE A 59 -5.07 3.26 -10.23
C ILE A 59 -5.01 2.81 -11.69
N ALA A 60 -3.80 2.64 -12.21
CA ALA A 60 -3.55 2.16 -13.57
C ALA A 60 -3.41 0.63 -13.63
N ALA A 61 -2.79 0.04 -12.61
CA ALA A 61 -2.63 -1.40 -12.50
C ALA A 61 -2.49 -1.84 -11.03
N VAL A 62 -2.94 -3.05 -10.73
CA VAL A 62 -2.63 -3.76 -9.49
C VAL A 62 -1.97 -5.07 -9.89
N THR A 63 -0.77 -5.31 -9.37
CA THR A 63 0.03 -6.49 -9.71
C THR A 63 0.83 -6.94 -8.50
N SER A 64 1.60 -8.00 -8.66
CA SER A 64 2.52 -8.50 -7.66
C SER A 64 3.83 -8.94 -8.29
N VAL A 65 4.92 -8.77 -7.56
CA VAL A 65 6.26 -9.25 -7.95
C VAL A 65 6.81 -10.18 -6.88
N GLN A 66 7.58 -11.17 -7.31
CA GLN A 66 8.34 -12.02 -6.39
C GLN A 66 9.62 -11.27 -6.00
N ASP A 67 9.81 -11.04 -4.71
CA ASP A 67 11.05 -10.51 -4.17
C ASP A 67 12.07 -11.65 -3.99
N VAL A 68 13.12 -11.59 -4.80
CA VAL A 68 14.26 -12.51 -4.79
C VAL A 68 15.58 -11.78 -4.48
N MET A 69 15.50 -10.52 -4.04
CA MET A 69 16.67 -9.69 -3.81
C MET A 69 17.46 -10.16 -2.57
N PRO A 70 18.79 -10.31 -2.65
CA PRO A 70 19.60 -10.67 -1.49
C PRO A 70 19.46 -9.63 -0.36
N GLY A 71 19.14 -10.11 0.85
CA GLY A 71 18.96 -9.26 2.04
C GLY A 71 17.59 -8.61 2.18
N SER A 72 16.65 -8.89 1.25
CA SER A 72 15.26 -8.47 1.39
C SER A 72 14.46 -9.40 2.30
N LYS A 73 13.18 -9.06 2.53
CA LYS A 73 12.25 -9.95 3.25
C LYS A 73 11.85 -11.19 2.43
N GLY A 74 12.14 -11.19 1.13
CA GLY A 74 11.63 -12.19 0.19
C GLY A 74 10.10 -12.18 0.05
N GLY A 75 9.57 -13.19 -0.62
CA GLY A 75 8.13 -13.40 -0.76
C GLY A 75 7.49 -12.52 -1.84
N ILE A 76 6.19 -12.25 -1.69
CA ILE A 76 5.42 -11.49 -2.68
C ILE A 76 5.30 -10.02 -2.23
N ILE A 77 5.61 -9.11 -3.15
CA ILE A 77 5.33 -7.68 -3.01
C ILE A 77 4.11 -7.36 -3.88
N GLN A 78 3.07 -6.79 -3.28
CA GLN A 78 1.97 -6.17 -4.02
C GLN A 78 2.42 -4.79 -4.50
N VAL A 79 2.12 -4.49 -5.77
CA VAL A 79 2.47 -3.24 -6.44
C VAL A 79 1.21 -2.62 -7.05
N ILE A 80 0.90 -1.39 -6.66
CA ILE A 80 -0.24 -0.62 -7.18
C ILE A 80 0.33 0.57 -7.96
N MET A 81 0.14 0.56 -9.28
CA MET A 81 0.58 1.64 -10.16
C MET A 81 -0.46 2.76 -10.17
N VAL A 82 -0.02 4.00 -9.90
CA VAL A 82 -0.91 5.16 -9.83
C VAL A 82 -0.54 6.20 -10.89
N GLU A 83 -1.55 6.70 -11.60
CA GLU A 83 -1.42 7.77 -12.58
C GLU A 83 -2.09 9.04 -12.09
N ARG A 84 -1.41 10.18 -12.29
CA ARG A 84 -1.99 11.50 -12.04
C ARG A 84 -2.88 11.87 -13.23
N LEU A 85 -4.13 12.24 -12.95
CA LEU A 85 -4.97 12.89 -13.95
C LEU A 85 -4.57 14.37 -14.00
N GLY A 86 -4.24 14.84 -15.20
CA GLY A 86 -3.67 16.18 -15.45
C GLY A 86 -4.59 17.32 -15.05
#